data_AF-A0A8S9VW57-F1
#
_entry.id   AF-A0A8S9VW57-F1
#
_cell.length_a   1.000
_cell.length_b   1.000
_cell.length_c   1.000
_cell.angle_alpha   90.00
_cell.angle_beta   90.00
_cell.angle_gamma   90.00
#
_symmetry.space_group_name_H-M   'P 1'
#
loop_
_entity.id
_entity.type
_entity.pdbx_description
1 polymer ?
#
loop_
_entity_poly.entity_id
_entity_poly.type
_entity_poly.pdbx_seq_one_letter_code
_entity_poly.pdbx_strand_id
1 'polypeptide(L)' 'MPVGMARSQSPDSATSQFYITLAPQPSLDNSYAVFGQVVEGQDVVSKIIQGDTVLSITIDEQ' A
#
# COMPACT_ATOMS: atom_id res chain seq x y z
N MET A 1 -2.05 0.41 9.59
CA MET A 1 -1.11 -0.14 8.59
C MET A 1 -1.03 0.86 7.43
N PRO A 2 0.10 1.58 7.28
CA PRO A 2 0.31 2.53 6.19
C PRO A 2 0.13 1.95 4.79
N VAL A 3 -0.40 2.77 3.88
CA VAL A 3 -0.51 2.51 2.45
C VAL A 3 0.33 3.55 1.70
N GLY A 4 1.24 3.09 0.84
CA GLY A 4 2.15 3.95 0.09
C GLY A 4 2.31 3.53 -1.36
N MET A 5 2.81 4.44 -2.18
CA MET A 5 3.05 4.21 -3.60
C MET A 5 4.36 3.44 -3.81
N ALA A 6 4.30 2.32 -4.54
CA ALA A 6 5.50 1.61 -4.96
C ALA A 6 6.18 2.35 -6.13
N ARG A 7 7.51 2.30 -6.16
CA ARG A 7 8.33 2.94 -7.20
C ARG A 7 9.57 2.12 -7.53
N SER A 8 10.14 2.38 -8.70
CA SER A 8 11.50 1.94 -9.04
C SER A 8 12.54 2.82 -8.32
N GLN A 9 13.82 2.69 -8.69
CA GLN A 9 14.91 3.46 -8.07
C GLN A 9 14.72 4.99 -8.19
N SER A 10 14.15 5.47 -9.30
CA SER A 10 13.84 6.90 -9.48
C SER A 10 12.69 7.33 -8.54
N PRO A 11 12.85 8.41 -7.76
CA PRO A 11 11.79 8.92 -6.87
C PRO A 11 10.45 9.18 -7.56
N ASP A 12 10.48 9.72 -8.77
CA ASP A 12 9.29 10.13 -9.54
C ASP A 12 8.77 9.03 -10.49
N SER A 13 9.10 7.77 -10.21
CA SER A 13 8.70 6.62 -11.06
C SER A 13 7.46 5.87 -10.58
N ALA A 14 6.81 6.36 -9.51
CA ALA A 14 5.57 5.78 -9.03
C ALA A 14 4.47 5.88 -10.09
N THR A 15 3.67 4.82 -10.23
CA THR A 15 2.56 4.75 -11.20
C THR A 15 1.28 4.29 -10.50
N SER A 16 0.81 3.07 -10.75
CA SER A 16 -0.43 2.52 -10.19
C SER A 16 -0.21 1.47 -9.10
N GLN A 17 1.04 1.09 -8.85
CA GLN A 17 1.37 0.10 -7.84
C GLN A 17 1.41 0.75 -6.46
N PHE A 18 0.76 0.11 -5.48
CA PHE A 18 0.81 0.49 -4.07
C PHE A 18 1.20 -0.70 -3.22
N TYR A 19 1.61 -0.43 -1.99
CA TYR A 19 1.91 -1.44 -0.98
C TYR A 19 1.18 -1.12 0.33
N ILE A 20 0.99 -2.15 1.15
CA ILE A 20 0.49 -2.05 2.52
C ILE A 20 1.55 -2.64 3.43
N THR A 21 2.02 -1.89 4.43
CA THR A 21 3.01 -2.40 5.38
C THR A 21 2.35 -3.30 6.43
N LEU A 22 2.82 -4.54 6.55
CA LEU A 22 2.31 -5.50 7.55
C LEU A 22 2.86 -5.27 8.96
N ALA A 23 4.00 -4.60 9.05
CA ALA A 23 4.68 -4.22 10.29
C ALA A 23 5.40 -2.87 10.07
N PRO A 24 5.85 -2.17 11.14
CA PRO A 24 6.66 -0.97 10.98
C PRO A 24 7.89 -1.21 10.08
N GLN A 25 8.11 -0.33 9.10
CA GLN A 25 9.23 -0.40 8.16
C GLN A 25 10.00 0.93 8.14
N PRO A 26 10.88 1.18 9.14
CA PRO A 26 11.59 2.46 9.27
C PRO A 26 12.50 2.79 8.07
N SER A 27 12.91 1.79 7.29
CA SER A 27 13.69 1.97 6.07
C SER A 27 12.93 2.68 4.94
N LEU A 28 11.59 2.72 5.01
CA LEU A 28 10.75 3.38 4.00
C LEU A 28 10.42 4.83 4.38
N ASP A 29 10.67 5.21 5.64
CA ASP A 29 10.34 6.53 6.15
C ASP A 29 11.03 7.63 5.34
N ASN A 30 10.28 8.68 5.01
CA ASN A 30 10.71 9.81 4.18
C ASN A 30 11.21 9.46 2.76
N SER A 31 11.11 8.20 2.34
CA SER A 31 11.65 7.70 1.05
C SER A 31 10.56 7.29 0.05
N TYR A 32 9.33 7.15 0.53
CA TYR A 32 8.16 6.75 -0.24
C TYR A 32 6.96 7.65 0.07
N ALA A 33 6.10 7.86 -0.92
CA ALA A 33 4.89 8.65 -0.79
C ALA A 33 3.80 7.81 -0.10
N VAL A 34 3.60 8.04 1.19
CA VAL A 34 2.48 7.49 1.97
C VAL A 34 1.26 8.38 1.74
N PHE A 35 0.14 7.78 1.33
CA PHE A 35 -1.09 8.52 0.99
C PHE A 35 -2.32 8.07 1.78
N GLY A 36 -2.21 6.99 2.55
CA GLY A 36 -3.33 6.48 3.33
C GLY A 36 -2.94 5.44 4.36
N GLN A 37 -3.95 4.88 5.01
CA GLN A 37 -3.81 3.79 5.95
C GLN A 37 -5.04 2.89 5.91
N VAL A 38 -4.84 1.60 6.16
CA VAL A 38 -5.93 0.64 6.32
C VAL A 38 -6.66 0.94 7.63
N VAL A 39 -7.91 1.38 7.52
CA VAL A 39 -8.80 1.69 8.66
C VAL A 39 -9.57 0.46 9.15
N GLU A 40 -9.93 -0.46 8.25
CA GLU A 40 -10.65 -1.70 8.55
C GLU A 40 -10.10 -2.88 7.70
N GLY A 41 -10.31 -4.12 8.15
CA GLY A 41 -9.93 -5.33 7.41
C GLY A 41 -8.45 -5.72 7.52
N GLN A 42 -7.76 -5.34 8.60
CA GLN A 42 -6.34 -5.66 8.80
C GLN A 42 -6.07 -7.18 8.84
N ASP A 43 -7.03 -7.98 9.31
CA ASP A 43 -6.96 -9.44 9.31
C ASP A 43 -7.04 -10.03 7.88
N VAL A 44 -7.80 -9.38 6.99
CA VAL A 44 -7.88 -9.75 5.56
C VAL A 44 -6.55 -9.46 4.90
N VAL A 45 -5.99 -8.27 5.10
CA VAL A 45 -4.67 -7.89 4.56
C VAL A 45 -3.59 -8.89 4.99
N SER A 46 -3.64 -9.37 6.23
CA SER A 46 -2.68 -10.33 6.77
C SER A 46 -2.77 -11.74 6.17
N LYS A 47 -3.87 -12.05 5.45
CA LYS A 47 -4.11 -13.35 4.81
C LYS A 47 -3.78 -13.35 3.32
N ILE A 48 -3.47 -12.19 2.71
CA ILE A 48 -3.16 -12.09 1.28
C ILE A 48 -1.89 -12.88 0.96
N ILE A 49 -1.93 -13.68 -0.09
CA ILE A 49 -0.82 -14.49 -0.59
C ILE A 49 -0.48 -14.17 -2.05
N GLN A 50 0.68 -14.63 -2.50
CA GLN A 50 1.08 -14.48 -3.90
C GLN A 50 0.06 -15.15 -4.83
N GLY A 51 -0.40 -14.39 -5.82
CA GLY A 51 -1.40 -14.84 -6.80
C GLY A 51 -2.81 -14.34 -6.50
N ASP A 52 -3.06 -13.78 -5.31
CA ASP A 52 -4.34 -13.12 -5.02
C ASP A 52 -4.55 -11.92 -5.94
N THR A 53 -5.81 -11.71 -6.32
CA THR A 53 -6.20 -10.69 -7.31
C THR A 53 -7.12 -9.66 -6.66
N VAL A 54 -6.85 -8.38 -6.93
CA VAL A 54 -7.80 -7.31 -6.61
C VAL A 54 -8.94 -7.36 -7.61
N LEU A 55 -10.14 -7.69 -7.14
CA LEU A 55 -11.32 -7.85 -7.99
C LEU A 55 -11.97 -6.52 -8.38
N SER A 56 -11.99 -5.56 -7.46
CA SER A 56 -12.57 -4.24 -7.66
C SER A 56 -11.97 -3.24 -6.69
N ILE A 57 -11.88 -1.97 -7.11
CA ILE A 57 -11.52 -0.84 -6.27
C ILE A 57 -12.58 0.24 -6.50
N THR A 58 -13.22 0.70 -5.43
CA THR A 58 -14.17 1.81 -5.45
C THR A 58 -13.60 2.96 -4.65
N ILE A 59 -13.70 4.18 -5.20
CA ILE A 59 -13.37 5.42 -4.50
C ILE A 59 -14.70 6.08 -4.18
N ASP A 60 -14.92 6.34 -2.89
CA ASP A 60 -16.09 7.05 -2.38
C ASP A 60 -15.62 8.35 -1.73
N GLU A 61 -16.37 9.42 -1.89
CA GLU A 61 -16.11 10.67 -1.19
C GLU A 61 -16.66 10.51 0.23
N GLN A 62 -15.78 10.43 1.23
CA GLN A 62 -16.21 10.37 2.63
C GLN A 62 -17.03 11.59 3.05
#